data_AF-A0A2S6SMR9-F1
#
_entry.id   AF-A0A2S6SMR9-F1
#
_cell.length_a   1.000
_cell.length_b   1.000
_cell.length_c   1.000
_cell.angle_alpha   90.00
_cell.angle_beta   90.00
_cell.angle_gamma   90.00
#
_symmetry.space_group_name_H-M   'P 1'
#
loop_
_entity.id
_entity.type
_entity.pdbx_description
1 polymer ?
#
loop_
_entity_poly.entity_id
_entity_poly.type
_entity_poly.pdbx_seq_one_letter_code
_entity_poly.pdbx_strand_id
1 'polypeptide(L)'
;MLQNNPIRKHKNIMNLEKMGSKYPSRLSFSRSMLRRMIKEKWKIKKNKFRIDKKGYGYAIYEITAKNEIYSLICFSEYLKDSERSDRVIAEKWDTSYTLHVGKIDNKSIKRLKQNIPLQESGRASSKELVLSRANKSVRLFEKVVDSLSNGIQPEINEINKVGYLLRTTAVYGSGKFGLSDFAKTKKYKIFNQPFRAEMLAVYIIREFSVDLVEHIAFHRNPKKAVKLQKEIKQHLGIGNSTGLGMAPFLIKHPKLIHQWVYQYENAIMTIRKIRYIKKEIFVKYLFLLEKSKKYLEEVLTSDKQQQNKNIRALKDLVIIINKLKKMNLNKINWSNIIDYCENKFSYDAQEIIKVQMLELYPKLVDNLAENMSISDELKIKNHLTVRNLKKMIEKYYKWAIQINYKNKNNNFLFWYTSEEKLEPRLGERYNEPGSKLEQPLGIGKMVNEIYNFLCKLNKKQLSLTIAEFLILYPKFRGIVRRIHSLSDYQYAEIKENILAKNILATNMLRFKLSFFGASRFDPKSDRWLRVSFYNGAPFYNDINTRNVDQWGFNSIKPYN
;
A
#
# COMPACT_ATOMS: atom_id res chain seq x y z
N MET A 1 29.21 7.96 0.03
CA MET A 1 29.98 6.68 0.07
C MET A 1 29.06 5.58 0.58
N LEU A 2 28.64 4.68 -0.30
CA LEU A 2 27.83 3.51 0.04
C LEU A 2 28.79 2.43 0.57
N GLN A 3 28.88 2.26 1.89
CA GLN A 3 29.64 1.15 2.48
C GLN A 3 28.95 -0.17 2.14
N ASN A 4 29.56 -0.92 1.21
CA ASN A 4 29.27 -2.32 0.91
C ASN A 4 29.64 -3.17 2.14
N ASN A 5 28.72 -3.29 3.10
CA ASN A 5 28.78 -4.41 4.04
C ASN A 5 28.44 -5.70 3.26
N PRO A 6 29.19 -6.79 3.42
CA PRO A 6 28.91 -8.04 2.70
C PRO A 6 27.58 -8.59 3.19
N ILE A 7 26.53 -8.39 2.38
CA ILE A 7 25.21 -8.82 2.75
C ILE A 7 25.12 -10.33 2.53
N ARG A 8 24.82 -11.07 3.61
CA ARG A 8 24.56 -12.51 3.64
C ARG A 8 23.67 -12.88 2.44
N LYS A 9 24.00 -13.97 1.73
CA LYS A 9 23.29 -14.53 0.56
C LYS A 9 21.77 -14.39 0.74
N HIS A 10 21.19 -13.32 0.19
CA HIS A 10 19.82 -12.94 0.46
C HIS A 10 18.88 -14.07 0.03
N LYS A 11 18.16 -14.68 0.98
CA LYS A 11 17.00 -15.53 0.67
C LYS A 11 16.09 -14.69 -0.21
N ASN A 12 15.78 -15.12 -1.44
CA ASN A 12 15.03 -14.35 -2.44
C ASN A 12 13.80 -13.65 -1.81
N ILE A 13 13.88 -12.33 -1.55
CA ILE A 13 12.84 -11.54 -0.87
C ILE A 13 11.77 -11.08 -1.86
N MET A 14 12.20 -10.80 -3.10
CA MET A 14 11.34 -10.32 -4.19
C MET A 14 10.62 -11.48 -4.92
N ASN A 15 10.14 -12.46 -4.16
CA ASN A 15 9.23 -13.50 -4.64
C ASN A 15 7.80 -13.14 -4.22
N LEU A 16 6.81 -13.42 -5.07
CA LEU A 16 5.44 -12.99 -4.88
C LEU A 16 4.83 -13.50 -3.58
N GLU A 17 5.11 -14.74 -3.17
CA GLU A 17 4.52 -15.28 -1.94
C GLU A 17 4.99 -14.51 -0.69
N LYS A 18 6.28 -14.16 -0.63
CA LYS A 18 6.83 -13.33 0.46
C LYS A 18 6.33 -11.89 0.38
N MET A 19 6.30 -11.31 -0.82
CA MET A 19 5.75 -9.98 -1.04
C MET A 19 4.29 -9.91 -0.59
N GLY A 20 3.49 -10.91 -0.95
CA GLY A 20 2.09 -11.07 -0.56
C GLY A 20 1.86 -11.53 0.88
N SER A 21 2.92 -11.64 1.68
CA SER A 21 2.82 -11.92 3.12
C SER A 21 3.17 -10.69 3.97
N LYS A 22 3.43 -9.54 3.33
CA LYS A 22 3.73 -8.27 4.03
C LYS A 22 2.55 -7.76 4.85
N TYR A 23 2.89 -7.11 5.98
CA TYR A 23 1.97 -6.40 6.87
C TYR A 23 2.41 -4.93 7.03
N PRO A 24 1.49 -4.00 7.34
CA PRO A 24 1.84 -2.65 7.73
C PRO A 24 2.83 -2.64 8.88
N SER A 25 3.89 -1.87 8.74
CA SER A 25 4.83 -1.56 9.82
C SER A 25 4.84 -0.07 10.10
N ARG A 26 5.58 0.36 11.11
CA ARG A 26 5.88 1.78 11.30
C ARG A 26 6.51 2.48 10.08
N LEU A 27 7.14 1.76 9.15
CA LEU A 27 7.66 2.37 7.90
C LEU A 27 6.55 2.74 6.89
N SER A 28 5.33 2.25 7.10
CA SER A 28 4.21 2.50 6.19
C SER A 28 3.86 3.98 6.10
N PHE A 29 3.45 4.45 4.93
CA PHE A 29 3.16 5.86 4.66
C PHE A 29 2.06 6.43 5.56
N SER A 30 1.01 5.66 5.84
CA SER A 30 -0.04 6.10 6.77
C SER A 30 0.50 6.32 8.19
N ARG A 31 1.41 5.47 8.64
CA ARG A 31 2.01 5.50 9.99
C ARG A 31 2.99 6.66 10.12
N SER A 32 3.91 6.80 9.16
CA SER A 32 4.87 7.91 9.16
C SER A 32 4.22 9.27 8.97
N MET A 33 3.13 9.35 8.18
CA MET A 33 2.34 10.56 8.02
C MET A 33 1.75 11.03 9.37
N LEU A 34 1.11 10.15 10.13
CA LEU A 34 0.54 10.51 11.44
C LEU A 34 1.63 10.92 12.45
N ARG A 35 2.76 10.21 12.48
CA ARG A 35 3.90 10.62 13.34
C ARG A 35 4.40 12.01 12.96
N ARG A 36 4.51 12.30 11.66
CA ARG A 36 4.93 13.62 11.19
C ARG A 36 3.93 14.71 11.56
N MET A 37 2.63 14.45 11.40
CA MET A 37 1.54 15.34 11.79
C MET A 37 1.66 15.76 13.27
N ILE A 38 1.92 14.79 14.16
CA ILE A 38 2.16 15.05 15.60
C ILE A 38 3.48 15.79 15.84
N LYS A 39 4.59 15.31 15.27
CA LYS A 39 5.92 15.91 15.46
C LYS A 39 5.96 17.37 15.03
N GLU A 40 5.27 17.70 13.95
CA GLU A 40 5.20 19.05 13.38
C GLU A 40 3.98 19.85 13.88
N LYS A 41 3.21 19.32 14.85
CA LYS A 41 2.05 19.97 15.49
C LYS A 41 1.04 20.53 14.49
N TRP A 42 0.71 19.76 13.47
CA TRP A 42 -0.28 20.18 12.47
C TRP A 42 -1.63 20.40 13.11
N LYS A 43 -2.39 21.37 12.59
CA LYS A 43 -3.75 21.67 13.04
C LYS A 43 -4.75 21.28 11.96
N ILE A 44 -5.77 20.50 12.30
CA ILE A 44 -6.90 20.19 11.43
C ILE A 44 -8.15 20.87 12.00
N LYS A 45 -8.81 21.68 11.18
CA LYS A 45 -10.06 22.35 11.54
C LYS A 45 -11.14 22.05 10.52
N LYS A 46 -12.31 21.65 10.99
CA LYS A 46 -13.54 21.64 10.19
C LYS A 46 -13.95 23.10 9.93
N ASN A 47 -13.53 23.66 8.80
CA ASN A 47 -13.70 25.08 8.48
C ASN A 47 -15.11 25.40 7.96
N LYS A 48 -15.68 24.53 7.12
CA LYS A 48 -17.07 24.65 6.65
C LYS A 48 -17.75 23.30 6.71
N PHE A 49 -18.99 23.25 7.20
CA PHE A 49 -19.83 22.05 7.19
C PHE A 49 -21.23 22.43 6.71
N ARG A 50 -21.44 22.38 5.39
CA ARG A 50 -22.68 22.75 4.69
C ARG A 50 -23.34 21.48 4.17
N ILE A 51 -23.71 20.61 5.11
CA ILE A 51 -24.37 19.33 4.87
C ILE A 51 -25.79 19.44 5.44
N ASP A 52 -26.80 19.07 4.66
CA ASP A 52 -28.21 19.13 5.05
C ASP A 52 -28.59 18.01 6.04
N LYS A 53 -29.86 17.99 6.48
CA LYS A 53 -30.39 16.98 7.42
C LYS A 53 -30.36 15.55 6.88
N LYS A 54 -30.28 15.37 5.56
CA LYS A 54 -30.20 14.06 4.90
C LYS A 54 -28.76 13.61 4.64
N GLY A 55 -27.78 14.47 4.95
CA GLY A 55 -26.36 14.18 4.76
C GLY A 55 -25.81 14.61 3.40
N TYR A 56 -26.47 15.49 2.66
CA TYR A 56 -26.01 15.96 1.34
C TYR A 56 -25.49 17.39 1.39
N GLY A 57 -24.46 17.68 0.58
CA GLY A 57 -23.81 18.98 0.53
C GLY A 57 -22.29 18.85 0.51
N TYR A 58 -21.59 19.72 1.25
CA TYR A 58 -20.14 19.67 1.32
C TYR A 58 -19.55 20.08 2.67
N ALA A 59 -18.37 19.55 2.97
CA ALA A 59 -17.56 19.94 4.11
C ALA A 59 -16.13 20.30 3.65
N ILE A 60 -15.46 21.18 4.39
CA ILE A 60 -14.06 21.56 4.16
C ILE A 60 -13.28 21.41 5.47
N TYR A 61 -12.24 20.59 5.42
CA TYR A 61 -11.26 20.43 6.48
C TYR A 61 -9.98 21.16 6.07
N GLU A 62 -9.61 22.20 6.81
CA GLU A 62 -8.36 22.93 6.62
C GLU A 62 -7.27 22.31 7.50
N ILE A 63 -6.11 22.07 6.88
CA ILE A 63 -4.91 21.50 7.49
C ILE A 63 -3.83 22.58 7.48
N THR A 64 -3.46 23.05 8.65
CA THR A 64 -2.30 23.94 8.84
C THR A 64 -1.09 23.07 9.17
N ALA A 65 -0.16 22.97 8.22
CA ALA A 65 1.08 22.22 8.36
C ALA A 65 2.25 23.22 8.30
N LYS A 66 2.77 23.60 9.48
CA LYS A 66 3.72 24.72 9.63
C LYS A 66 3.14 26.02 9.04
N ASN A 67 3.77 26.58 8.01
CA ASN A 67 3.38 27.83 7.36
C ASN A 67 2.54 27.59 6.08
N GLU A 68 2.19 26.34 5.78
CA GLU A 68 1.41 25.97 4.61
C GLU A 68 0.00 25.54 5.02
N ILE A 69 -0.98 25.87 4.18
CA ILE A 69 -2.37 25.47 4.36
C ILE A 69 -2.74 24.52 3.22
N TYR A 70 -3.44 23.45 3.57
CA TYR A 70 -4.07 22.53 2.64
C TYR A 70 -5.54 22.40 3.02
N SER A 71 -6.39 22.03 2.08
CA SER A 71 -7.82 21.86 2.34
C SER A 71 -8.31 20.58 1.70
N LEU A 72 -8.93 19.69 2.48
CA LEU A 72 -9.73 18.61 1.92
C LEU A 72 -11.18 19.09 1.81
N ILE A 73 -11.72 19.16 0.60
CA ILE A 73 -13.16 19.32 0.38
C ILE A 73 -13.79 17.96 0.16
N CYS A 74 -14.90 17.72 0.86
CA CYS A 74 -15.71 16.51 0.81
C CYS A 74 -17.08 16.88 0.27
N PHE A 75 -17.48 16.32 -0.87
CA PHE A 75 -18.85 16.39 -1.37
C PHE A 75 -19.60 15.13 -0.96
N SER A 76 -20.85 15.27 -0.54
CA SER A 76 -21.77 14.15 -0.36
C SER A 76 -23.07 14.40 -1.10
N GLU A 77 -23.48 13.41 -1.88
CA GLU A 77 -24.64 13.50 -2.77
C GLU A 77 -25.57 12.30 -2.53
N TYR A 78 -26.81 12.44 -2.99
CA TYR A 78 -27.73 11.32 -3.01
C TYR A 78 -27.34 10.36 -4.13
N LEU A 79 -27.31 9.08 -3.79
CA LEU A 79 -27.15 7.99 -4.74
C LEU A 79 -28.13 6.88 -4.37
N LYS A 80 -28.92 6.41 -5.34
CA LYS A 80 -29.84 5.30 -5.13
C LYS A 80 -29.04 4.03 -4.82
N ASP A 81 -29.60 3.18 -3.98
CA ASP A 81 -28.96 1.94 -3.54
C ASP A 81 -28.59 1.02 -4.71
N SER A 82 -29.45 0.93 -5.72
CA SER A 82 -29.23 0.15 -6.95
C SER A 82 -28.11 0.69 -7.84
N GLU A 83 -27.71 1.96 -7.67
CA GLU A 83 -26.62 2.60 -8.42
C GLU A 83 -25.26 2.46 -7.71
N ARG A 84 -25.21 1.93 -6.47
CA ARG A 84 -23.96 1.76 -5.73
C ARG A 84 -23.17 0.57 -6.25
N SER A 85 -21.92 0.82 -6.62
CA SER A 85 -20.99 -0.22 -7.05
C SER A 85 -19.64 -0.09 -6.37
N ASP A 86 -19.05 -1.25 -6.06
CA ASP A 86 -17.72 -1.35 -5.45
C ASP A 86 -16.59 -1.24 -6.45
N ARG A 87 -16.94 -1.19 -7.74
CA ARG A 87 -15.98 -1.19 -8.83
C ARG A 87 -15.55 0.23 -9.15
N VAL A 88 -14.29 0.34 -9.54
CA VAL A 88 -13.65 1.58 -10.00
C VAL A 88 -14.30 2.12 -11.29
N ILE A 89 -15.00 1.26 -12.02
CA ILE A 89 -15.69 1.58 -13.29
C ILE A 89 -17.08 2.20 -13.11
N ALA A 90 -17.59 2.32 -11.89
CA ALA A 90 -18.88 2.99 -11.67
C ALA A 90 -18.85 4.44 -12.18
N GLU A 91 -20.01 5.09 -12.29
CA GLU A 91 -20.11 6.48 -12.76
C GLU A 91 -20.55 7.47 -11.67
N LYS A 92 -21.09 6.95 -10.56
CA LYS A 92 -21.59 7.76 -9.43
C LYS A 92 -21.14 7.18 -8.09
N TRP A 93 -20.97 8.05 -7.10
CA TRP A 93 -20.63 7.70 -5.72
C TRP A 93 -21.39 8.57 -4.74
N ASP A 94 -21.63 8.05 -3.53
CA ASP A 94 -22.24 8.84 -2.45
C ASP A 94 -21.38 10.05 -2.05
N THR A 95 -20.06 9.97 -2.24
CA THR A 95 -19.12 11.00 -1.83
C THR A 95 -17.90 11.12 -2.75
N SER A 96 -17.38 12.34 -2.89
CA SER A 96 -16.16 12.64 -3.63
C SER A 96 -15.29 13.66 -2.91
N TYR A 97 -13.98 13.64 -3.18
CA TYR A 97 -12.99 14.36 -2.38
C TYR A 97 -11.87 14.93 -3.23
N THR A 98 -11.35 16.09 -2.84
CA THR A 98 -10.03 16.52 -3.31
C THR A 98 -9.22 17.21 -2.22
N LEU A 99 -7.91 16.90 -2.17
CA LEU A 99 -6.94 17.60 -1.35
C LEU A 99 -6.33 18.74 -2.16
N HIS A 100 -6.59 19.97 -1.75
CA HIS A 100 -6.21 21.19 -2.44
C HIS A 100 -5.08 21.92 -1.69
N VAL A 101 -4.16 22.54 -2.43
CA VAL A 101 -3.11 23.41 -1.89
C VAL A 101 -3.69 24.80 -1.62
N GLY A 102 -3.74 25.22 -0.36
CA GLY A 102 -4.29 26.48 0.09
C GLY A 102 -5.73 26.37 0.62
N LYS A 103 -6.31 27.54 0.92
CA LYS A 103 -7.74 27.68 1.26
C LYS A 103 -8.60 27.60 0.00
N ILE A 104 -9.82 27.11 0.13
CA ILE A 104 -10.77 27.00 -0.99
C ILE A 104 -11.79 28.13 -0.90
N ASP A 105 -11.79 29.00 -1.91
CA ASP A 105 -12.76 30.09 -2.06
C ASP A 105 -14.08 29.62 -2.71
N ASN A 106 -15.09 30.49 -2.71
CA ASN A 106 -16.41 30.12 -3.23
C ASN A 106 -16.40 29.82 -4.74
N LYS A 107 -15.53 30.47 -5.53
CA LYS A 107 -15.35 30.19 -6.96
C LYS A 107 -14.79 28.77 -7.15
N SER A 108 -13.77 28.40 -6.39
CA SER A 108 -13.20 27.05 -6.42
C SER A 108 -14.20 26.00 -5.96
N ILE A 109 -15.01 26.26 -4.94
CA ILE A 109 -16.07 25.31 -4.51
C ILE A 109 -17.01 24.98 -5.69
N LYS A 110 -17.50 26.00 -6.41
CA LYS A 110 -18.39 25.79 -7.57
C LYS A 110 -17.71 24.94 -8.65
N ARG A 111 -16.47 25.29 -9.04
CA ARG A 111 -15.69 24.54 -10.02
C ARG A 111 -15.46 23.09 -9.58
N LEU A 112 -15.03 22.89 -8.34
CA LEU A 112 -14.71 21.57 -7.81
C LEU A 112 -15.96 20.69 -7.73
N LYS A 113 -17.10 21.24 -7.33
CA LYS A 113 -18.38 20.51 -7.30
C LYS A 113 -18.76 19.98 -8.69
N GLN A 114 -18.52 20.76 -9.74
CA GLN A 114 -18.83 20.36 -11.13
C GLN A 114 -17.84 19.35 -11.71
N ASN A 115 -16.61 19.28 -11.21
CA ASN A 115 -15.54 18.51 -11.86
C ASN A 115 -15.10 17.26 -11.09
N ILE A 116 -15.01 17.34 -9.77
CA ILE A 116 -14.45 16.25 -8.95
C ILE A 116 -15.29 14.96 -9.02
N PRO A 117 -16.64 15.00 -9.04
CA PRO A 117 -17.45 13.79 -9.23
C PRO A 117 -17.26 13.11 -10.60
N LEU A 118 -16.96 13.87 -11.66
CA LEU A 118 -16.95 13.41 -13.06
C LEU A 118 -15.71 12.63 -13.50
N GLN A 119 -14.58 12.77 -12.78
CA GLN A 119 -13.32 12.06 -13.05
C GLN A 119 -12.76 12.18 -14.48
N GLU A 120 -12.81 11.13 -15.30
CA GLU A 120 -12.30 11.12 -16.67
C GLU A 120 -12.92 12.25 -17.50
N SER A 121 -14.19 12.57 -17.25
CA SER A 121 -14.92 13.67 -17.89
C SER A 121 -14.75 15.00 -17.16
N GLY A 122 -14.23 14.99 -15.92
CA GLY A 122 -13.93 16.19 -15.14
C GLY A 122 -12.49 16.67 -15.33
N ARG A 123 -12.20 17.91 -14.92
CA ARG A 123 -10.83 18.44 -14.92
C ARG A 123 -10.47 19.04 -13.56
N ALA A 124 -9.40 18.52 -12.98
CA ALA A 124 -8.71 19.13 -11.86
C ALA A 124 -7.65 20.13 -12.37
N SER A 125 -7.01 20.82 -11.43
CA SER A 125 -5.88 21.72 -11.68
C SER A 125 -4.65 21.25 -10.92
N SER A 126 -3.52 21.88 -11.22
CA SER A 126 -2.25 21.63 -10.52
C SER A 126 -2.23 22.09 -9.05
N LYS A 127 -3.34 22.62 -8.51
CA LYS A 127 -3.54 22.88 -7.07
C LYS A 127 -4.20 21.71 -6.34
N GLU A 128 -4.88 20.80 -7.05
CA GLU A 128 -5.45 19.59 -6.47
C GLU A 128 -4.40 18.47 -6.49
N LEU A 129 -4.00 17.99 -5.31
CA LEU A 129 -2.98 16.95 -5.13
C LEU A 129 -3.57 15.54 -5.24
N VAL A 130 -4.78 15.37 -4.71
CA VAL A 130 -5.43 14.07 -4.58
C VAL A 130 -6.88 14.20 -5.03
N LEU A 131 -7.39 13.19 -5.72
CA LEU A 131 -8.82 12.99 -5.98
C LEU A 131 -9.21 11.62 -5.44
N SER A 132 -10.32 11.55 -4.72
CA SER A 132 -10.86 10.28 -4.20
C SER A 132 -12.38 10.27 -4.29
N ARG A 133 -12.97 9.08 -4.18
CA ARG A 133 -14.41 8.85 -4.16
C ARG A 133 -14.74 7.66 -3.29
N ALA A 134 -15.90 7.68 -2.64
CA ALA A 134 -16.32 6.61 -1.76
C ALA A 134 -17.84 6.41 -1.74
N ASN A 135 -18.23 5.17 -1.48
CA ASN A 135 -19.62 4.81 -1.24
C ASN A 135 -19.86 4.54 0.24
N LYS A 136 -21.08 4.80 0.69
CA LYS A 136 -21.57 4.43 2.01
C LYS A 136 -21.57 2.91 2.14
N SER A 137 -21.18 2.43 3.30
CA SER A 137 -21.24 1.01 3.62
C SER A 137 -22.70 0.59 3.78
N VAL A 138 -23.22 -0.15 2.80
CA VAL A 138 -24.58 -0.72 2.86
C VAL A 138 -24.79 -1.65 4.06
N ARG A 139 -23.69 -2.13 4.67
CA ARG A 139 -23.73 -3.06 5.81
C ARG A 139 -23.73 -2.38 7.17
N LEU A 140 -23.29 -1.12 7.26
CA LEU A 140 -23.00 -0.48 8.54
C LEU A 140 -23.47 0.97 8.65
N PHE A 141 -23.51 1.73 7.56
CA PHE A 141 -23.75 3.17 7.61
C PHE A 141 -25.10 3.50 8.25
N GLU A 142 -26.20 2.96 7.71
CA GLU A 142 -27.55 3.22 8.24
C GLU A 142 -27.77 2.66 9.63
N LYS A 143 -27.24 1.47 9.93
CA LYS A 143 -27.31 0.89 11.28
C LYS A 143 -26.70 1.82 12.32
N VAL A 144 -25.51 2.37 12.03
CA VAL A 144 -24.85 3.30 12.95
C VAL A 144 -25.65 4.58 13.11
N VAL A 145 -26.17 5.15 12.02
CA VAL A 145 -27.02 6.35 12.11
C VAL A 145 -28.26 6.07 12.97
N ASP A 146 -28.91 4.93 12.77
CA ASP A 146 -30.09 4.54 13.53
C ASP A 146 -29.78 4.36 15.02
N SER A 147 -28.76 3.58 15.38
CA SER A 147 -28.34 3.39 16.77
C SER A 147 -28.08 4.73 17.47
N LEU A 148 -27.27 5.58 16.84
CA LEU A 148 -26.90 6.88 17.40
C LEU A 148 -28.11 7.80 17.55
N SER A 149 -29.02 7.84 16.56
CA SER A 149 -30.24 8.64 16.63
C SER A 149 -31.20 8.18 17.74
N ASN A 150 -31.15 6.88 18.07
CA ASN A 150 -31.89 6.28 19.16
C ASN A 150 -31.17 6.39 20.51
N GLY A 151 -30.05 7.11 20.61
CA GLY A 151 -29.31 7.31 21.85
C GLY A 151 -28.50 6.10 22.32
N ILE A 152 -28.26 5.12 21.43
CA ILE A 152 -27.62 3.85 21.74
C ILE A 152 -26.33 3.73 20.90
N GLN A 153 -25.33 3.01 21.42
CA GLN A 153 -24.12 2.72 20.67
C GLN A 153 -24.29 1.47 19.79
N PRO A 154 -23.68 1.43 18.58
CA PRO A 154 -23.71 0.23 17.76
C PRO A 154 -22.81 -0.88 18.35
N GLU A 155 -23.19 -2.13 18.12
CA GLU A 155 -22.45 -3.29 18.60
C GLU A 155 -21.02 -3.37 18.04
N ILE A 156 -20.02 -3.47 18.92
CA ILE A 156 -18.60 -3.45 18.54
C ILE A 156 -18.22 -4.61 17.61
N ASN A 157 -18.86 -5.77 17.75
CA ASN A 157 -18.63 -6.92 16.89
C ASN A 157 -19.09 -6.65 15.45
N GLU A 158 -20.20 -5.93 15.25
CA GLU A 158 -20.64 -5.52 13.91
C GLU A 158 -19.69 -4.50 13.29
N ILE A 159 -19.27 -3.52 14.08
CA ILE A 159 -18.27 -2.52 13.70
C ILE A 159 -16.98 -3.22 13.26
N ASN A 160 -16.51 -4.22 14.02
CA ASN A 160 -15.28 -4.93 13.69
C ASN A 160 -15.43 -5.85 12.47
N LYS A 161 -16.62 -6.44 12.24
CA LYS A 161 -16.88 -7.30 11.08
C LYS A 161 -16.83 -6.53 9.75
N VAL A 162 -17.16 -5.24 9.74
CA VAL A 162 -17.13 -4.39 8.53
C VAL A 162 -15.92 -3.46 8.52
N GLY A 163 -15.70 -2.71 9.61
CA GLY A 163 -14.50 -1.92 9.86
C GLY A 163 -14.43 -0.57 9.15
N TYR A 164 -15.51 -0.10 8.51
CA TYR A 164 -15.59 1.22 7.86
C TYR A 164 -17.03 1.66 7.61
N LEU A 165 -17.27 2.98 7.64
CA LEU A 165 -18.53 3.62 7.25
C LEU A 165 -18.55 4.02 5.77
N LEU A 166 -17.41 4.47 5.25
CA LEU A 166 -17.20 4.79 3.85
C LEU A 166 -16.11 3.91 3.26
N ARG A 167 -16.28 3.52 2.00
CA ARG A 167 -15.29 2.76 1.25
C ARG A 167 -14.91 3.46 -0.02
N THR A 168 -13.63 3.79 -0.11
CA THR A 168 -13.03 4.36 -1.31
C THR A 168 -12.94 3.32 -2.41
N THR A 169 -13.23 3.71 -3.65
CA THR A 169 -12.97 2.87 -4.83
C THR A 169 -11.65 3.26 -5.49
N ALA A 170 -11.19 4.49 -5.32
CA ALA A 170 -9.90 4.92 -5.80
C ALA A 170 -9.37 6.13 -5.02
N VAL A 171 -8.04 6.25 -4.97
CA VAL A 171 -7.32 7.43 -4.47
C VAL A 171 -6.27 7.75 -5.53
N TYR A 172 -6.52 8.80 -6.30
CA TYR A 172 -5.70 9.22 -7.43
C TYR A 172 -4.84 10.43 -7.08
N GLY A 173 -3.69 10.49 -7.72
CA GLY A 173 -2.72 11.59 -7.61
C GLY A 173 -1.79 11.56 -8.83
N SER A 174 -0.65 12.23 -8.73
CA SER A 174 0.44 12.16 -9.72
C SER A 174 0.01 12.47 -11.16
N GLY A 175 -0.72 13.57 -11.36
CA GLY A 175 -1.06 14.08 -12.70
C GLY A 175 -2.35 13.55 -13.30
N LYS A 176 -2.94 12.46 -12.76
CA LYS A 176 -4.19 11.91 -13.29
C LYS A 176 -5.30 12.97 -13.23
N PHE A 177 -6.13 13.08 -14.27
CA PHE A 177 -7.24 14.05 -14.38
C PHE A 177 -6.84 15.54 -14.30
N GLY A 178 -5.57 15.87 -14.54
CA GLY A 178 -5.06 17.24 -14.41
C GLY A 178 -4.65 17.62 -12.98
N LEU A 179 -4.59 16.66 -12.05
CA LEU A 179 -4.04 16.85 -10.71
C LEU A 179 -2.56 17.27 -10.78
N SER A 180 -2.02 17.73 -9.66
CA SER A 180 -0.59 17.96 -9.52
C SER A 180 0.19 16.65 -9.76
N ASP A 181 1.19 16.70 -10.65
CA ASP A 181 2.14 15.61 -10.82
C ASP A 181 3.08 15.49 -9.60
N PHE A 182 3.74 14.33 -9.46
CA PHE A 182 4.63 14.12 -8.31
C PHE A 182 5.89 14.98 -8.36
N ALA A 183 6.36 15.40 -9.54
CA ALA A 183 7.53 16.26 -9.67
C ALA A 183 7.27 17.67 -9.12
N LYS A 184 6.02 18.15 -9.19
CA LYS A 184 5.53 19.34 -8.50
C LYS A 184 5.22 19.05 -7.04
N THR A 185 4.47 17.98 -6.74
CA THR A 185 4.03 17.66 -5.37
C THR A 185 5.21 17.49 -4.41
N LYS A 186 6.31 16.87 -4.87
CA LYS A 186 7.51 16.67 -4.03
C LYS A 186 8.23 17.97 -3.64
N LYS A 187 7.94 19.10 -4.33
CA LYS A 187 8.48 20.42 -3.98
C LYS A 187 7.82 20.99 -2.72
N TYR A 188 6.61 20.56 -2.40
CA TYR A 188 5.99 20.84 -1.10
C TYR A 188 6.72 20.03 -0.02
N LYS A 189 7.38 20.71 0.92
CA LYS A 189 8.30 20.10 1.89
C LYS A 189 7.65 18.99 2.72
N ILE A 190 6.34 19.05 2.94
CA ILE A 190 5.61 18.05 3.70
C ILE A 190 5.24 16.80 2.89
N PHE A 191 5.12 16.90 1.56
CA PHE A 191 4.75 15.80 0.64
C PHE A 191 5.91 15.34 -0.26
N ASN A 192 7.14 15.51 0.22
CA ASN A 192 8.34 15.08 -0.48
C ASN A 192 8.56 13.55 -0.51
N GLN A 193 7.68 12.78 0.14
CA GLN A 193 7.65 11.32 0.10
C GLN A 193 6.47 10.81 -0.75
N PRO A 194 6.60 9.64 -1.39
CA PRO A 194 5.51 9.01 -2.13
C PRO A 194 4.27 8.81 -1.26
N PHE A 195 3.09 8.99 -1.85
CA PHE A 195 1.78 8.64 -1.27
C PHE A 195 1.37 9.35 0.02
N ARG A 196 2.15 10.31 0.52
CA ARG A 196 1.84 10.98 1.80
C ARG A 196 0.62 11.89 1.71
N ALA A 197 0.44 12.59 0.59
CA ALA A 197 -0.74 13.43 0.36
C ALA A 197 -2.01 12.57 0.31
N GLU A 198 -1.93 11.42 -0.37
CA GLU A 198 -2.99 10.43 -0.48
C GLU A 198 -3.35 9.86 0.89
N MET A 199 -2.36 9.51 1.70
CA MET A 199 -2.57 9.01 3.07
C MET A 199 -3.20 10.08 3.98
N LEU A 200 -2.79 11.34 3.89
CA LEU A 200 -3.45 12.45 4.60
C LEU A 200 -4.92 12.58 4.17
N ALA A 201 -5.20 12.56 2.86
CA ALA A 201 -6.56 12.64 2.35
C ALA A 201 -7.44 11.50 2.90
N VAL A 202 -6.95 10.25 2.86
CA VAL A 202 -7.68 9.08 3.39
C VAL A 202 -7.91 9.19 4.90
N TYR A 203 -6.97 9.73 5.66
CA TYR A 203 -7.15 9.96 7.10
C TYR A 203 -8.27 10.96 7.38
N ILE A 204 -8.35 12.05 6.63
CA ILE A 204 -9.41 13.06 6.82
C ILE A 204 -10.76 12.58 6.29
N ILE A 205 -10.78 11.76 5.23
CA ILE A 205 -12.01 11.08 4.77
C ILE A 205 -12.58 10.20 5.89
N ARG A 206 -11.72 9.59 6.72
CA ARG A 206 -12.14 8.85 7.91
C ARG A 206 -12.83 9.74 8.93
N GLU A 207 -12.25 10.91 9.24
CA GLU A 207 -12.86 11.91 10.12
C GLU A 207 -14.24 12.31 9.58
N PHE A 208 -14.32 12.63 8.29
CA PHE A 208 -15.57 13.00 7.62
C PHE A 208 -16.62 11.88 7.69
N SER A 209 -16.23 10.62 7.56
CA SER A 209 -17.19 9.50 7.62
C SER A 209 -17.94 9.42 8.95
N VAL A 210 -17.27 9.76 10.06
CA VAL A 210 -17.87 9.78 11.40
C VAL A 210 -18.70 11.04 11.59
N ASP A 211 -18.15 12.21 11.22
CA ASP A 211 -18.89 13.48 11.26
C ASP A 211 -20.21 13.38 10.49
N LEU A 212 -20.22 12.69 9.34
CA LEU A 212 -21.41 12.52 8.51
C LEU A 212 -22.50 11.68 9.21
N VAL A 213 -22.15 10.53 9.80
CA VAL A 213 -23.16 9.69 10.49
C VAL A 213 -23.70 10.35 11.76
N GLU A 214 -22.84 11.01 12.53
CA GLU A 214 -23.26 11.74 13.74
C GLU A 214 -24.17 12.91 13.39
N HIS A 215 -23.88 13.64 12.30
CA HIS A 215 -24.72 14.73 11.81
C HIS A 215 -26.11 14.25 11.38
N ILE A 216 -26.19 13.18 10.60
CA ILE A 216 -27.48 12.61 10.17
C ILE A 216 -28.25 12.10 11.39
N ALA A 217 -27.59 11.42 12.33
CA ALA A 217 -28.21 10.91 13.55
C ALA A 217 -28.81 12.04 14.40
N PHE A 218 -28.04 13.12 14.60
CA PHE A 218 -28.50 14.31 15.30
C PHE A 218 -29.73 14.92 14.64
N HIS A 219 -29.75 15.05 13.31
CA HIS A 219 -30.90 15.60 12.61
C HIS A 219 -32.12 14.66 12.54
N ARG A 220 -31.94 13.34 12.69
CA ARG A 220 -33.05 12.38 12.84
C ARG A 220 -33.75 12.55 14.19
N ASN A 221 -32.99 12.72 15.27
CA ASN A 221 -33.56 12.91 16.60
C ASN A 221 -32.66 13.79 17.49
N PRO A 222 -32.80 15.13 17.43
CA PRO A 222 -31.95 16.05 18.19
C PRO A 222 -32.03 15.88 19.70
N LYS A 223 -33.14 15.33 20.22
CA LYS A 223 -33.37 15.15 21.66
C LYS A 223 -32.62 13.94 22.23
N LYS A 224 -32.43 12.89 21.43
CA LYS A 224 -31.90 11.59 21.89
C LYS A 224 -30.52 11.26 21.31
N ALA A 225 -30.15 11.87 20.18
CA ALA A 225 -28.97 11.47 19.44
C ALA A 225 -27.69 11.57 20.27
N VAL A 226 -26.84 10.54 20.18
CA VAL A 226 -25.53 10.47 20.83
C VAL A 226 -24.41 10.44 19.79
N LYS A 227 -23.19 10.78 20.20
CA LYS A 227 -21.98 10.60 19.39
C LYS A 227 -21.41 9.19 19.56
N LEU A 228 -20.57 8.76 18.62
CA LEU A 228 -19.87 7.49 18.77
C LEU A 228 -18.90 7.56 19.94
N GLN A 229 -18.97 6.56 20.82
CA GLN A 229 -17.97 6.36 21.85
C GLN A 229 -16.60 6.11 21.22
N LYS A 230 -15.56 6.62 21.88
CA LYS A 230 -14.19 6.63 21.37
C LYS A 230 -13.68 5.22 21.07
N GLU A 231 -13.99 4.28 21.95
CA GLU A 231 -13.58 2.87 21.89
C GLU A 231 -14.15 2.22 20.63
N ILE A 232 -15.42 2.48 20.31
CA ILE A 232 -16.07 1.96 19.10
C ILE A 232 -15.56 2.67 17.85
N LYS A 233 -15.51 4.00 17.92
CA LYS A 233 -15.05 4.87 16.84
C LYS A 233 -13.66 4.47 16.33
N GLN A 234 -12.75 4.11 17.23
CA GLN A 234 -11.39 3.67 16.92
C GLN A 234 -11.33 2.47 15.96
N HIS A 235 -12.33 1.57 16.00
CA HIS A 235 -12.42 0.39 15.14
C HIS A 235 -12.90 0.70 13.72
N LEU A 236 -13.33 1.92 13.44
CA LEU A 236 -13.63 2.36 12.08
C LEU A 236 -12.35 2.79 11.40
N GLY A 237 -12.12 2.30 10.18
CA GLY A 237 -11.14 2.81 9.24
C GLY A 237 -11.85 3.38 8.00
N ILE A 238 -11.12 3.46 6.90
CA ILE A 238 -11.68 3.68 5.56
C ILE A 238 -11.46 2.43 4.73
N GLY A 239 -12.55 1.85 4.25
CA GLY A 239 -12.49 0.72 3.33
C GLY A 239 -11.84 1.15 2.02
N ASN A 240 -11.18 0.21 1.34
CA ASN A 240 -10.75 0.40 -0.03
C ASN A 240 -10.90 -0.88 -0.84
N SER A 241 -11.38 -0.76 -2.08
CA SER A 241 -11.34 -1.83 -3.09
C SER A 241 -10.17 -1.56 -4.04
N THR A 242 -9.21 -2.49 -4.12
CA THR A 242 -8.04 -2.36 -5.00
C THR A 242 -8.00 -3.48 -6.04
N GLY A 243 -7.93 -3.09 -7.32
CA GLY A 243 -7.72 -4.00 -8.45
C GLY A 243 -6.30 -3.96 -9.02
N LEU A 244 -6.16 -4.53 -10.22
CA LEU A 244 -4.87 -4.74 -10.91
C LEU A 244 -4.07 -3.47 -11.23
N GLY A 245 -4.68 -2.28 -11.20
CA GLY A 245 -4.00 -1.03 -11.53
C GLY A 245 -2.73 -0.74 -10.72
N MET A 246 -2.61 -1.33 -9.53
CA MET A 246 -1.43 -1.20 -8.69
C MET A 246 -0.28 -2.17 -9.02
N ALA A 247 -0.54 -3.29 -9.69
CA ALA A 247 0.49 -4.30 -9.96
C ALA A 247 1.57 -3.79 -10.94
N PRO A 248 1.22 -3.19 -12.11
CA PRO A 248 2.23 -2.63 -13.01
C PRO A 248 3.11 -1.55 -12.41
N PHE A 249 2.60 -0.82 -11.41
CA PHE A 249 3.39 0.20 -10.71
C PHE A 249 4.67 -0.40 -10.12
N LEU A 250 4.60 -1.61 -9.55
CA LEU A 250 5.77 -2.27 -8.96
C LEU A 250 6.86 -2.58 -9.99
N ILE A 251 6.45 -2.80 -11.23
CA ILE A 251 7.34 -3.17 -12.34
C ILE A 251 7.89 -1.90 -13.02
N LYS A 252 7.03 -0.89 -13.20
CA LYS A 252 7.35 0.38 -13.85
C LYS A 252 8.24 1.29 -13.00
N HIS A 253 8.20 1.17 -11.67
CA HIS A 253 8.99 1.98 -10.73
C HIS A 253 10.03 1.18 -9.92
N PRO A 254 10.95 0.46 -10.59
CA PRO A 254 11.81 -0.52 -9.96
C PRO A 254 12.77 0.08 -8.91
N LYS A 255 13.28 1.30 -9.13
CA LYS A 255 14.16 1.96 -8.15
C LYS A 255 13.40 2.36 -6.90
N LEU A 256 12.17 2.82 -7.07
CA LEU A 256 11.30 3.17 -5.95
C LEU A 256 10.95 1.95 -5.09
N ILE A 257 10.59 0.83 -5.73
CA ILE A 257 10.33 -0.43 -5.01
C ILE A 257 11.59 -0.92 -4.31
N HIS A 258 12.75 -0.82 -4.96
CA HIS A 258 14.00 -1.12 -4.30
C HIS A 258 14.20 -0.27 -3.03
N GLN A 259 13.96 1.04 -3.10
CA GLN A 259 14.12 1.94 -1.96
C GLN A 259 13.25 1.50 -0.78
N TRP A 260 12.00 1.13 -1.04
CA TRP A 260 11.07 0.70 0.01
C TRP A 260 11.54 -0.58 0.70
N VAL A 261 11.92 -1.58 -0.09
CA VAL A 261 12.41 -2.86 0.44
C VAL A 261 13.77 -2.69 1.12
N TYR A 262 14.64 -1.86 0.56
CA TYR A 262 15.95 -1.56 1.11
C TYR A 262 15.85 -0.94 2.49
N GLN A 263 14.98 0.06 2.67
CA GLN A 263 14.76 0.69 3.98
C GLN A 263 14.18 -0.28 5.00
N TYR A 264 13.24 -1.13 4.58
CA TYR A 264 12.71 -2.19 5.44
C TYR A 264 13.80 -3.18 5.87
N GLU A 265 14.58 -3.71 4.93
CA GLU A 265 15.63 -4.69 5.22
C GLU A 265 16.78 -4.08 6.03
N ASN A 266 17.14 -2.82 5.76
CA ASN A 266 18.13 -2.09 6.56
C ASN A 266 17.69 -1.96 8.02
N ALA A 267 16.41 -1.69 8.27
CA ALA A 267 15.84 -1.64 9.62
C ALA A 267 16.00 -2.99 10.34
N ILE A 268 15.62 -4.09 9.67
CA ILE A 268 15.76 -5.44 10.22
C ILE A 268 17.24 -5.80 10.45
N MET A 269 18.12 -5.49 9.50
CA MET A 269 19.56 -5.72 9.64
C MET A 269 20.16 -4.94 10.82
N THR A 270 19.69 -3.73 11.06
CA THR A 270 20.13 -2.91 12.19
C THR A 270 19.70 -3.53 13.52
N ILE A 271 18.45 -3.99 13.61
CA ILE A 271 17.93 -4.68 14.80
C ILE A 271 18.70 -6.00 15.05
N ARG A 272 19.05 -6.75 14.01
CA ARG A 272 19.82 -7.99 14.13
C ARG A 272 21.19 -7.81 14.77
N LYS A 273 21.79 -6.62 14.66
CA LYS A 273 23.12 -6.31 15.25
C LYS A 273 23.06 -6.08 16.76
N ILE A 274 21.86 -5.92 17.34
CA ILE A 274 21.70 -5.73 18.80
C ILE A 274 22.04 -7.05 19.51
N ARG A 275 23.12 -7.04 20.29
CA ARG A 275 23.62 -8.22 21.01
C ARG A 275 22.85 -8.54 22.28
N TYR A 276 22.36 -7.52 22.98
CA TYR A 276 21.67 -7.65 24.26
C TYR A 276 20.25 -7.11 24.19
N ILE A 277 19.27 -7.94 24.59
CA ILE A 277 17.86 -7.56 24.68
C ILE A 277 17.51 -7.28 26.13
N LYS A 278 17.16 -6.03 26.44
CA LYS A 278 16.65 -5.65 27.77
C LYS A 278 15.35 -6.41 28.06
N LYS A 279 15.17 -6.88 29.31
CA LYS A 279 13.97 -7.62 29.76
C LYS A 279 12.66 -6.89 29.42
N GLU A 280 12.59 -5.58 29.68
CA GLU A 280 11.41 -4.74 29.38
C GLU A 280 11.05 -4.75 27.89
N ILE A 281 12.05 -4.65 27.01
CA ILE A 281 11.84 -4.67 25.56
C ILE A 281 11.33 -6.05 25.11
N PHE A 282 11.85 -7.12 25.71
CA PHE A 282 11.38 -8.47 25.41
C PHE A 282 9.95 -8.72 25.90
N VAL A 283 9.60 -8.25 27.10
CA VAL A 283 8.21 -8.32 27.61
C VAL A 283 7.27 -7.56 26.67
N LYS A 284 7.65 -6.34 26.26
CA LYS A 284 6.89 -5.57 25.27
C LYS A 284 6.76 -6.30 23.94
N TYR A 285 7.81 -7.02 23.51
CA TYR A 285 7.75 -7.82 22.29
C TYR A 285 6.75 -8.97 22.40
N LEU A 286 6.76 -9.73 23.50
CA LEU A 286 5.76 -10.77 23.74
C LEU A 286 4.33 -10.21 23.73
N PHE A 287 4.12 -9.07 24.38
CA PHE A 287 2.83 -8.36 24.36
C PHE A 287 2.37 -8.02 22.93
N LEU A 288 3.27 -7.50 22.09
CA LEU A 288 2.99 -7.17 20.69
C LEU A 288 2.68 -8.41 19.83
N LEU A 289 3.29 -9.55 20.13
CA LEU A 289 2.97 -10.82 19.47
C LEU A 289 1.60 -11.36 19.90
N GLU A 290 1.26 -11.30 21.19
CA GLU A 290 -0.07 -11.67 21.69
C GLU A 290 -1.15 -10.79 21.08
N LYS A 291 -0.88 -9.49 20.91
CA LYS A 291 -1.74 -8.57 20.15
C LYS A 291 -1.94 -9.01 18.70
N SER A 292 -0.87 -9.42 18.02
CA SER A 292 -0.95 -9.92 16.63
C SER A 292 -1.75 -11.22 16.54
N LYS A 293 -1.62 -12.10 17.55
CA LYS A 293 -2.39 -13.33 17.68
C LYS A 293 -3.89 -13.03 17.77
N LYS A 294 -4.29 -12.15 18.71
CA LYS A 294 -5.69 -11.70 18.86
C LYS A 294 -6.24 -11.07 17.58
N TYR A 295 -5.44 -10.25 16.90
CA TYR A 295 -5.84 -9.70 15.60
C TYR A 295 -6.18 -10.79 14.57
N LEU A 296 -5.38 -11.86 14.49
CA LEU A 296 -5.64 -12.97 13.55
C LEU A 296 -6.86 -13.83 13.96
N GLU A 297 -7.18 -13.90 15.26
CA GLU A 297 -8.41 -14.54 15.75
C GLU A 297 -9.67 -13.77 15.33
N GLU A 298 -9.57 -12.44 15.22
CA GLU A 298 -10.71 -11.55 14.93
C GLU A 298 -10.85 -11.18 13.45
N VAL A 299 -9.79 -11.26 12.65
CA VAL A 299 -9.83 -10.82 11.25
C VAL A 299 -10.63 -11.80 10.40
N LEU A 300 -11.64 -11.28 9.70
CA LEU A 300 -12.51 -12.05 8.84
C LEU A 300 -12.22 -11.79 7.36
N THR A 301 -12.27 -12.85 6.56
CA THR A 301 -12.17 -12.82 5.10
C THR A 301 -13.06 -13.91 4.52
N SER A 302 -13.65 -13.68 3.34
CA SER A 302 -14.44 -14.71 2.66
C SER A 302 -13.58 -15.62 1.78
N ASP A 303 -12.32 -15.28 1.57
CA ASP A 303 -11.40 -16.04 0.71
C ASP A 303 -10.77 -17.21 1.45
N LYS A 304 -10.97 -18.43 0.93
CA LYS A 304 -10.50 -19.68 1.56
C LYS A 304 -8.98 -19.76 1.65
N GLN A 305 -8.26 -19.25 0.64
CA GLN A 305 -6.80 -19.27 0.66
C GLN A 305 -6.26 -18.34 1.77
N GLN A 306 -6.79 -17.13 1.88
CA GLN A 306 -6.41 -16.18 2.92
C GLN A 306 -6.84 -16.66 4.32
N GLN A 307 -8.00 -17.31 4.46
CA GLN A 307 -8.39 -17.99 5.72
C GLN A 307 -7.33 -19.02 6.14
N ASN A 308 -6.91 -19.90 5.22
CA ASN A 308 -5.88 -20.89 5.49
C ASN A 308 -4.53 -20.25 5.88
N LYS A 309 -4.13 -19.16 5.21
CA LYS A 309 -2.92 -18.40 5.58
C LYS A 309 -3.04 -17.81 6.99
N ASN A 310 -4.18 -17.22 7.34
CA ASN A 310 -4.42 -16.66 8.67
C ASN A 310 -4.37 -17.75 9.76
N ILE A 311 -5.05 -18.88 9.56
CA ILE A 311 -5.05 -20.01 10.50
C ILE A 311 -3.63 -20.56 10.68
N ARG A 312 -2.86 -20.71 9.60
CA ARG A 312 -1.47 -21.17 9.68
C ARG A 312 -0.60 -20.19 10.45
N ALA A 313 -0.68 -18.89 10.14
CA ALA A 313 0.07 -17.86 10.85
C ALA A 313 -0.30 -17.80 12.33
N LEU A 314 -1.58 -17.97 12.68
CA LEU A 314 -2.06 -18.04 14.05
C LEU A 314 -1.43 -19.22 14.81
N LYS A 315 -1.47 -20.43 14.24
CA LYS A 315 -0.84 -21.62 14.82
C LYS A 315 0.67 -21.44 15.01
N ASP A 316 1.34 -20.90 13.99
CA ASP A 316 2.77 -20.61 14.06
C ASP A 316 3.10 -19.60 15.17
N LEU A 317 2.31 -18.53 15.32
CA LEU A 317 2.50 -17.54 16.40
C LEU A 317 2.34 -18.16 17.79
N VAL A 318 1.37 -19.05 18.00
CA VAL A 318 1.21 -19.77 19.28
C VAL A 318 2.48 -20.54 19.62
N ILE A 319 3.05 -21.28 18.67
CA ILE A 319 4.28 -22.04 18.85
C ILE A 319 5.46 -21.09 19.15
N ILE A 320 5.59 -20.00 18.39
CA ILE A 320 6.68 -19.03 18.57
C ILE A 320 6.60 -18.38 19.95
N ILE A 321 5.42 -17.88 20.36
CA ILE A 321 5.22 -17.22 21.64
C ILE A 321 5.56 -18.17 22.79
N ASN A 322 5.04 -19.42 22.75
CA ASN A 322 5.33 -20.43 23.78
C ASN A 322 6.82 -20.77 23.87
N LYS A 323 7.51 -20.83 22.72
CA LYS A 323 8.96 -21.05 22.70
C LYS A 323 9.69 -19.86 23.31
N LEU A 324 9.35 -18.63 22.93
CA LEU A 324 10.00 -17.40 23.42
C LEU A 324 9.83 -17.24 24.94
N LYS A 325 8.65 -17.57 25.50
CA LYS A 325 8.39 -17.55 26.95
C LYS A 325 9.33 -18.48 27.74
N LYS A 326 9.83 -19.55 27.11
CA LYS A 326 10.74 -20.54 27.73
C LYS A 326 12.23 -20.28 27.44
N MET A 327 12.58 -19.26 26.65
CA MET A 327 13.97 -18.98 26.30
C MET A 327 14.70 -18.23 27.41
N ASN A 328 15.96 -18.58 27.65
CA ASN A 328 16.83 -17.80 28.51
C ASN A 328 17.30 -16.53 27.78
N LEU A 329 16.87 -15.37 28.27
CA LEU A 329 17.18 -14.06 27.69
C LEU A 329 18.68 -13.79 27.55
N ASN A 330 19.51 -14.32 28.44
CA ASN A 330 20.96 -14.12 28.42
C ASN A 330 21.64 -14.86 27.26
N LYS A 331 20.95 -15.81 26.62
CA LYS A 331 21.48 -16.65 25.53
C LYS A 331 20.85 -16.35 24.17
N ILE A 332 20.05 -15.30 24.04
CA ILE A 332 19.35 -14.98 22.78
C ILE A 332 19.57 -13.53 22.34
N ASN A 333 19.60 -13.35 21.03
CA ASN A 333 19.49 -12.04 20.39
C ASN A 333 18.44 -12.09 19.26
N TRP A 334 18.16 -10.93 18.65
CA TRP A 334 17.17 -10.84 17.58
C TRP A 334 17.54 -11.65 16.34
N SER A 335 18.85 -11.77 16.04
CA SER A 335 19.32 -12.61 14.94
C SER A 335 18.94 -14.07 15.15
N ASN A 336 19.09 -14.61 16.37
CA ASN A 336 18.67 -15.99 16.69
C ASN A 336 17.16 -16.19 16.50
N ILE A 337 16.35 -15.23 16.98
CA ILE A 337 14.88 -15.32 16.87
C ILE A 337 14.44 -15.26 15.40
N ILE A 338 14.98 -14.34 14.61
CA ILE A 338 14.65 -14.21 13.19
C ILE A 338 15.08 -15.48 12.43
N ASP A 339 16.31 -15.97 12.64
CA ASP A 339 16.81 -17.15 11.94
C ASP A 339 16.01 -18.41 12.29
N TYR A 340 15.60 -18.56 13.56
CA TYR A 340 14.68 -19.62 13.99
C TYR A 340 13.35 -19.55 13.24
N CYS A 341 12.77 -18.36 13.12
CA CYS A 341 11.47 -18.19 12.50
C CYS A 341 11.51 -18.41 10.98
N GLU A 342 12.53 -17.88 10.31
CA GLU A 342 12.68 -17.95 8.85
C GLU A 342 12.90 -19.36 8.29
N ASN A 343 13.26 -20.32 9.15
CA ASN A 343 13.54 -21.70 8.75
C ASN A 343 12.37 -22.66 9.04
N LYS A 344 11.38 -22.25 9.85
CA LYS A 344 10.35 -23.17 10.37
C LYS A 344 8.90 -22.77 10.09
N PHE A 345 8.60 -21.48 10.01
CA PHE A 345 7.22 -21.01 9.99
C PHE A 345 6.81 -20.39 8.66
N SER A 346 5.51 -20.17 8.48
CA SER A 346 4.94 -19.50 7.31
C SER A 346 5.46 -18.07 7.12
N TYR A 347 5.45 -17.58 5.88
CA TYR A 347 5.90 -16.22 5.56
C TYR A 347 5.09 -15.13 6.28
N ASP A 348 3.79 -15.32 6.49
CA ASP A 348 2.97 -14.40 7.29
C ASP A 348 3.45 -14.32 8.75
N ALA A 349 3.72 -15.46 9.41
CA ALA A 349 4.25 -15.47 10.78
C ALA A 349 5.64 -14.85 10.86
N GLN A 350 6.52 -15.15 9.90
CA GLN A 350 7.86 -14.53 9.79
C GLN A 350 7.77 -13.00 9.67
N GLU A 351 6.83 -12.50 8.86
CA GLU A 351 6.64 -11.07 8.70
C GLU A 351 6.10 -10.42 9.96
N ILE A 352 5.10 -11.00 10.63
CA ILE A 352 4.54 -10.47 11.88
C ILE A 352 5.64 -10.31 12.93
N ILE A 353 6.49 -11.32 13.07
CA ILE A 353 7.67 -11.29 13.95
C ILE A 353 8.57 -10.09 13.64
N LYS A 354 8.92 -9.88 12.37
CA LYS A 354 9.76 -8.75 11.92
C LYS A 354 9.08 -7.41 12.17
N VAL A 355 7.80 -7.27 11.83
CA VAL A 355 7.04 -6.04 12.02
C VAL A 355 6.95 -5.67 13.50
N GLN A 356 6.69 -6.64 14.39
CA GLN A 356 6.65 -6.37 15.82
C GLN A 356 8.03 -6.02 16.40
N MET A 357 9.12 -6.55 15.85
CA MET A 357 10.47 -6.10 16.20
C MET A 357 10.71 -4.65 15.77
N LEU A 358 10.27 -4.26 14.56
CA LEU A 358 10.35 -2.86 14.14
C LEU A 358 9.64 -1.98 15.16
N GLU A 359 8.49 -2.41 15.70
CA GLU A 359 7.70 -1.68 16.70
C GLU A 359 8.42 -1.39 18.04
N LEU A 360 9.55 -2.05 18.33
CA LEU A 360 10.33 -1.85 19.56
C LEU A 360 11.36 -0.71 19.47
N TYR A 361 11.83 -0.37 18.27
CA TYR A 361 13.01 0.47 18.09
C TYR A 361 12.75 1.73 17.25
N PRO A 362 11.87 2.65 17.67
CA PRO A 362 11.50 3.83 16.88
C PRO A 362 12.72 4.70 16.52
N LYS A 363 13.67 4.86 17.46
CA LYS A 363 14.92 5.61 17.24
C LYS A 363 15.77 5.07 16.08
N LEU A 364 15.72 3.76 15.81
CA LEU A 364 16.48 3.12 14.73
C LEU A 364 15.71 3.09 13.40
N VAL A 365 14.37 3.13 13.46
CA VAL A 365 13.51 2.80 12.32
C VAL A 365 12.83 4.03 11.72
N ASP A 366 12.38 4.99 12.52
CA ASP A 366 11.45 6.02 12.06
C ASP A 366 12.04 6.94 10.98
N ASN A 367 13.31 7.30 11.10
CA ASN A 367 14.00 8.14 10.10
C ASN A 367 14.12 7.44 8.74
N LEU A 368 14.08 6.10 8.68
CA LEU A 368 14.11 5.38 7.41
C LEU A 368 12.83 5.59 6.60
N ALA A 369 11.69 5.87 7.26
CA ALA A 369 10.43 6.18 6.61
C ALA A 369 10.43 7.55 5.90
N GLU A 370 11.38 8.44 6.24
CA GLU A 370 11.56 9.74 5.59
C GLU A 370 12.48 9.66 4.35
N ASN A 371 12.99 8.47 4.01
CA ASN A 371 13.81 8.24 2.83
C ASN A 371 13.26 7.07 1.99
N MET A 372 12.01 7.22 1.54
CA MET A 372 11.29 6.24 0.71
C MET A 372 11.14 6.70 -0.75
N SER A 373 11.77 7.82 -1.11
CA SER A 373 11.73 8.42 -2.44
C SER A 373 13.09 8.33 -3.12
N ILE A 374 13.12 8.01 -4.41
CA ILE A 374 14.33 8.03 -5.24
C ILE A 374 13.95 8.38 -6.69
N SER A 375 14.88 8.97 -7.44
CA SER A 375 14.70 9.17 -8.88
C SER A 375 14.55 7.81 -9.58
N ASP A 376 13.52 7.71 -10.41
CA ASP A 376 13.21 6.51 -11.17
C ASP A 376 13.82 6.54 -12.59
N GLU A 377 14.73 7.49 -12.85
CA GLU A 377 15.44 7.61 -14.12
C GLU A 377 16.32 6.37 -14.39
N LEU A 378 16.21 5.82 -15.60
CA LEU A 378 17.02 4.69 -16.07
C LEU A 378 17.96 5.15 -17.19
N LYS A 379 19.22 4.67 -17.15
CA LYS A 379 20.31 5.05 -18.05
C LYS A 379 20.93 3.80 -18.72
N ILE A 380 21.50 4.01 -19.90
CA ILE A 380 22.25 2.98 -20.62
C ILE A 380 23.74 3.23 -20.41
N LYS A 381 24.46 2.25 -19.89
CA LYS A 381 25.93 2.20 -19.86
C LYS A 381 26.44 1.84 -21.27
N ASN A 382 26.58 2.84 -22.14
CA ASN A 382 26.86 2.70 -23.58
C ASN A 382 28.26 2.15 -23.91
N HIS A 383 29.25 2.44 -23.07
CA HIS A 383 30.65 2.01 -23.23
C HIS A 383 30.88 0.52 -22.90
N LEU A 384 29.93 -0.14 -22.21
CA LEU A 384 30.05 -1.57 -21.92
C LEU A 384 29.93 -2.38 -23.21
N THR A 385 30.52 -3.58 -23.22
CA THR A 385 30.37 -4.51 -24.35
C THR A 385 29.10 -5.36 -24.23
N VAL A 386 28.66 -5.93 -25.35
CA VAL A 386 27.59 -6.94 -25.38
C VAL A 386 27.94 -8.15 -24.50
N ARG A 387 29.22 -8.54 -24.44
CA ARG A 387 29.72 -9.57 -23.52
C ARG A 387 29.50 -9.18 -22.05
N ASN A 388 29.70 -7.92 -21.67
CA ASN A 388 29.40 -7.45 -20.31
C ASN A 388 27.89 -7.56 -20.02
N LEU A 389 27.03 -7.15 -20.95
CA LEU A 389 25.57 -7.29 -20.81
C LEU A 389 25.16 -8.76 -20.59
N LYS A 390 25.70 -9.69 -21.38
CA LYS A 390 25.44 -11.12 -21.22
C LYS A 390 25.79 -11.61 -19.81
N LYS A 391 26.99 -11.26 -19.31
CA LYS A 391 27.43 -11.59 -17.94
C LYS A 391 26.52 -10.98 -16.86
N MET A 392 26.03 -9.75 -17.07
CA MET A 392 25.08 -9.12 -16.15
C MET A 392 23.75 -9.89 -16.09
N ILE A 393 23.25 -10.33 -17.23
CA ILE A 393 22.02 -11.15 -17.30
C ILE A 393 22.22 -12.47 -16.54
N GLU A 394 23.32 -13.18 -16.79
CA GLU A 394 23.64 -14.45 -16.10
C GLU A 394 23.73 -14.27 -14.58
N LYS A 395 24.28 -13.15 -14.12
CA LYS A 395 24.43 -12.85 -12.69
C LYS A 395 23.11 -12.45 -12.01
N TYR A 396 22.37 -11.50 -12.59
CA TYR A 396 21.25 -10.84 -11.89
C TYR A 396 19.88 -11.41 -12.29
N TYR A 397 19.77 -12.03 -13.46
CA TYR A 397 18.53 -12.52 -14.04
C TYR A 397 18.55 -14.03 -14.28
N LYS A 398 19.39 -14.78 -13.54
CA LYS A 398 19.40 -16.25 -13.55
C LYS A 398 18.00 -16.84 -13.40
N TRP A 399 17.20 -16.27 -12.50
CA TRP A 399 15.81 -16.65 -12.25
C TRP A 399 14.91 -16.55 -13.50
N ALA A 400 15.19 -15.63 -14.41
CA ALA A 400 14.39 -15.37 -15.61
C ALA A 400 14.85 -16.22 -16.80
N ILE A 401 16.16 -16.36 -16.99
CA ILE A 401 16.72 -17.09 -18.14
C ILE A 401 16.56 -18.61 -18.03
N GLN A 402 16.34 -19.13 -16.82
CA GLN A 402 16.09 -20.56 -16.57
C GLN A 402 14.64 -20.98 -16.91
N ILE A 403 13.74 -20.04 -17.17
CA ILE A 403 12.33 -20.33 -17.43
C ILE A 403 12.12 -20.69 -18.89
N ASN A 404 11.46 -21.81 -19.15
CA ASN A 404 11.04 -22.20 -20.49
C ASN A 404 9.74 -21.48 -20.87
N TYR A 405 9.85 -20.34 -21.57
CA TYR A 405 8.70 -19.57 -22.07
C TYR A 405 8.02 -20.18 -23.31
N LYS A 406 8.56 -21.26 -23.90
CA LYS A 406 7.84 -22.04 -24.93
C LYS A 406 6.71 -22.87 -24.34
N ASN A 407 6.78 -23.19 -23.04
CA ASN A 407 5.67 -23.83 -22.33
C ASN A 407 4.51 -22.83 -22.18
N LYS A 408 3.33 -23.22 -22.65
CA LYS A 408 2.11 -22.39 -22.57
C LYS A 408 1.81 -21.91 -21.15
N ASN A 409 2.03 -22.75 -20.11
CA ASN A 409 1.76 -22.37 -18.72
C ASN A 409 2.70 -21.27 -18.20
N ASN A 410 3.89 -21.10 -18.77
CA ASN A 410 4.85 -20.05 -18.41
C ASN A 410 4.65 -18.75 -19.21
N ASN A 411 3.82 -18.77 -20.25
CA ASN A 411 3.52 -17.62 -21.08
C ASN A 411 2.00 -17.54 -21.32
N PHE A 412 1.24 -17.78 -20.25
CA PHE A 412 -0.21 -17.95 -20.27
C PHE A 412 -0.93 -16.61 -20.19
N LEU A 413 -0.48 -15.72 -19.32
CA LEU A 413 -1.08 -14.42 -19.09
C LEU A 413 -0.38 -13.34 -19.94
N PHE A 414 -1.12 -12.28 -20.25
CA PHE A 414 -0.56 -11.04 -20.79
C PHE A 414 -1.23 -9.83 -20.15
N TRP A 415 -0.44 -8.79 -19.90
CA TRP A 415 -0.95 -7.55 -19.34
C TRP A 415 -1.33 -6.60 -20.47
N TYR A 416 -2.48 -5.94 -20.37
CA TYR A 416 -2.88 -4.91 -21.33
C TYR A 416 -3.53 -3.73 -20.61
N THR A 417 -3.83 -2.65 -21.33
CA THR A 417 -4.58 -1.50 -20.80
C THR A 417 -5.94 -1.47 -21.46
N SER A 418 -7.01 -1.43 -20.67
CA SER A 418 -8.37 -1.31 -21.20
C SER A 418 -8.58 0.06 -21.84
N GLU A 419 -9.24 0.11 -22.99
CA GLU A 419 -9.58 1.38 -23.65
C GLU A 419 -10.53 2.23 -22.81
N GLU A 420 -11.61 1.63 -22.29
CA GLU A 420 -12.70 2.34 -21.60
C GLU A 420 -12.24 3.18 -20.40
N LYS A 421 -11.33 2.65 -19.57
CA LYS A 421 -10.93 3.27 -18.28
C LYS A 421 -9.43 3.46 -18.12
N LEU A 422 -8.65 3.14 -19.16
CA LEU A 422 -7.17 3.20 -19.14
C LEU A 422 -6.54 2.45 -17.96
N GLU A 423 -7.19 1.38 -17.49
CA GLU A 423 -6.71 0.58 -16.37
C GLU A 423 -5.99 -0.69 -16.83
N PRO A 424 -4.93 -1.10 -16.12
CA PRO A 424 -4.31 -2.39 -16.35
C PRO A 424 -5.24 -3.58 -16.15
N ARG A 425 -5.21 -4.50 -17.10
CA ARG A 425 -5.93 -5.77 -17.12
C ARG A 425 -4.98 -6.93 -17.37
N LEU A 426 -5.46 -8.12 -17.10
CA LEU A 426 -4.77 -9.38 -17.31
C LEU A 426 -5.66 -10.28 -18.14
N GLY A 427 -5.17 -10.66 -19.32
CA GLY A 427 -5.85 -11.56 -20.23
C GLY A 427 -5.12 -12.89 -20.39
N GLU A 428 -5.81 -13.87 -20.95
CA GLU A 428 -5.31 -15.23 -21.17
C GLU A 428 -4.90 -15.43 -22.64
N ARG A 429 -3.60 -15.54 -22.90
CA ARG A 429 -2.99 -15.48 -24.24
C ARG A 429 -3.57 -16.48 -25.24
N TYR A 430 -3.99 -17.65 -24.75
CA TYR A 430 -4.45 -18.77 -25.59
C TYR A 430 -5.98 -18.92 -25.60
N ASN A 431 -6.70 -18.17 -24.77
CA ASN A 431 -8.14 -18.28 -24.59
C ASN A 431 -8.88 -16.98 -24.94
N GLU A 432 -8.18 -15.85 -24.96
CA GLU A 432 -8.75 -14.53 -25.21
C GLU A 432 -8.02 -13.82 -26.36
N PRO A 433 -8.72 -13.05 -27.19
CA PRO A 433 -8.08 -12.16 -28.16
C PRO A 433 -7.31 -11.03 -27.43
N GLY A 434 -6.45 -10.34 -28.16
CA GLY A 434 -5.81 -9.11 -27.65
C GLY A 434 -4.40 -9.27 -27.09
N SER A 435 -3.80 -10.47 -27.16
CA SER A 435 -2.38 -10.67 -26.80
C SER A 435 -1.41 -9.79 -27.61
N LYS A 436 -1.83 -9.29 -28.77
CA LYS A 436 -1.13 -8.26 -29.57
C LYS A 436 -1.02 -6.89 -28.88
N LEU A 437 -1.88 -6.61 -27.90
CA LEU A 437 -1.91 -5.37 -27.10
C LEU A 437 -1.08 -5.48 -25.80
N GLU A 438 -0.28 -6.55 -25.69
CA GLU A 438 0.51 -6.82 -24.49
C GLU A 438 1.46 -5.66 -24.16
N GLN A 439 1.36 -5.19 -22.93
CA GLN A 439 2.27 -4.23 -22.33
C GLN A 439 3.61 -4.91 -21.98
N PRO A 440 4.74 -4.20 -22.08
CA PRO A 440 6.08 -4.74 -21.81
C PRO A 440 6.35 -4.85 -20.29
N LEU A 441 5.52 -5.63 -19.59
CA LEU A 441 5.59 -5.87 -18.15
C LEU A 441 6.23 -7.21 -17.81
N GLY A 442 6.25 -8.16 -18.75
CA GLY A 442 6.90 -9.46 -18.61
C GLY A 442 8.43 -9.39 -18.64
N ILE A 443 9.05 -8.69 -17.68
CA ILE A 443 10.50 -8.43 -17.65
C ILE A 443 11.30 -9.74 -17.74
N GLY A 444 10.89 -10.79 -17.03
CA GLY A 444 11.57 -12.08 -17.09
C GLY A 444 11.62 -12.68 -18.51
N LYS A 445 10.51 -12.59 -19.26
CA LYS A 445 10.43 -13.04 -20.65
C LYS A 445 11.31 -12.18 -21.57
N MET A 446 11.23 -10.86 -21.43
CA MET A 446 12.04 -9.93 -22.23
C MET A 446 13.55 -10.14 -22.00
N VAL A 447 13.96 -10.42 -20.76
CA VAL A 447 15.36 -10.76 -20.44
C VAL A 447 15.76 -12.11 -21.04
N ASN A 448 14.88 -13.11 -20.98
CA ASN A 448 15.12 -14.42 -21.59
C ASN A 448 15.29 -14.31 -23.12
N GLU A 449 14.46 -13.51 -23.78
CA GLU A 449 14.52 -13.28 -25.23
C GLU A 449 15.85 -12.63 -25.66
N ILE A 450 16.26 -11.53 -25.01
CA ILE A 450 17.57 -10.92 -25.32
C ILE A 450 18.71 -11.88 -24.98
N TYR A 451 18.65 -12.62 -23.85
CA TYR A 451 19.70 -13.57 -23.49
C TYR A 451 19.89 -14.65 -24.57
N ASN A 452 18.80 -15.26 -25.03
CA ASN A 452 18.84 -16.26 -26.10
C ASN A 452 19.37 -15.68 -27.41
N PHE A 453 19.05 -14.42 -27.71
CA PHE A 453 19.61 -13.71 -28.85
C PHE A 453 21.13 -13.53 -28.70
N LEU A 454 21.59 -13.04 -27.54
CA LEU A 454 23.02 -12.84 -27.25
C LEU A 454 23.82 -14.15 -27.29
N CYS A 455 23.21 -15.28 -26.91
CA CYS A 455 23.86 -16.59 -26.98
C CYS A 455 24.14 -17.07 -28.40
N LYS A 456 23.48 -16.51 -29.42
CA LYS A 456 23.69 -16.85 -30.84
C LYS A 456 24.71 -15.95 -31.53
N LEU A 457 25.19 -14.91 -30.86
CA LEU A 457 26.15 -13.96 -31.43
C LEU A 457 27.57 -14.54 -31.45
N ASN A 458 28.32 -14.22 -32.51
CA ASN A 458 29.72 -14.61 -32.62
C ASN A 458 30.65 -13.72 -31.77
N LYS A 459 31.94 -14.08 -31.70
CA LYS A 459 32.94 -13.35 -30.89
C LYS A 459 33.02 -11.85 -31.24
N LYS A 460 32.98 -11.50 -32.54
CA LYS A 460 33.05 -10.11 -33.03
C LYS A 460 31.83 -9.30 -32.57
N GLN A 461 30.63 -9.86 -32.71
CA GLN A 461 29.39 -9.24 -32.25
C GLN A 461 29.32 -9.07 -30.73
N LEU A 462 29.86 -10.03 -29.97
CA LEU A 462 29.94 -9.93 -28.51
C LEU A 462 30.92 -8.84 -28.03
N SER A 463 31.87 -8.45 -28.86
CA SER A 463 32.83 -7.38 -28.56
C SER A 463 32.34 -5.98 -28.91
N LEU A 464 31.21 -5.86 -29.62
CA LEU A 464 30.57 -4.56 -29.87
C LEU A 464 30.27 -3.84 -28.56
N THR A 465 30.40 -2.52 -28.57
CA THR A 465 29.85 -1.65 -27.53
C THR A 465 28.33 -1.72 -27.54
N ILE A 466 27.72 -1.36 -26.42
CA ILE A 466 26.26 -1.30 -26.31
C ILE A 466 25.69 -0.19 -27.21
N ALA A 467 26.46 0.86 -27.49
CA ALA A 467 26.07 1.86 -28.48
C ALA A 467 25.89 1.25 -29.88
N GLU A 468 26.93 0.57 -30.39
CA GLU A 468 26.90 -0.09 -31.71
C GLU A 468 25.81 -1.17 -31.76
N PHE A 469 25.71 -2.00 -30.71
CA PHE A 469 24.70 -3.03 -30.61
C PHE A 469 23.28 -2.48 -30.69
N LEU A 470 22.98 -1.35 -30.04
CA LEU A 470 21.65 -0.76 -30.03
C LEU A 470 21.32 0.03 -31.30
N ILE A 471 22.32 0.41 -32.11
CA ILE A 471 22.10 0.90 -33.48
C ILE A 471 21.61 -0.27 -34.34
N LEU A 472 22.26 -1.43 -34.24
CA LEU A 472 21.90 -2.63 -35.01
C LEU A 472 20.58 -3.27 -34.52
N TYR A 473 20.32 -3.23 -33.21
CA TYR A 473 19.19 -3.91 -32.58
C TYR A 473 18.39 -2.99 -31.63
N PRO A 474 17.75 -1.92 -32.16
CA PRO A 474 17.09 -0.90 -31.34
C PRO A 474 15.94 -1.44 -30.49
N LYS A 475 15.30 -2.55 -30.90
CA LYS A 475 14.24 -3.23 -30.15
C LYS A 475 14.64 -3.63 -28.72
N PHE A 476 15.93 -3.83 -28.46
CA PHE A 476 16.43 -4.21 -27.13
C PHE A 476 16.72 -3.00 -26.22
N ARG A 477 16.61 -1.76 -26.71
CA ARG A 477 16.98 -0.54 -25.97
C ARG A 477 16.31 -0.46 -24.59
N GLY A 478 15.01 -0.76 -24.52
CA GLY A 478 14.25 -0.71 -23.28
C GLY A 478 14.77 -1.68 -22.22
N ILE A 479 14.98 -2.95 -22.59
CA ILE A 479 15.42 -3.98 -21.64
C ILE A 479 16.90 -3.82 -21.26
N VAL A 480 17.77 -3.42 -22.20
CA VAL A 480 19.18 -3.09 -21.92
C VAL A 480 19.28 -1.93 -20.94
N ARG A 481 18.50 -0.86 -21.15
CA ARG A 481 18.43 0.28 -20.23
C ARG A 481 18.04 -0.16 -18.81
N ARG A 482 17.05 -1.05 -18.70
CA ARG A 482 16.61 -1.61 -17.41
C ARG A 482 17.74 -2.42 -16.74
N ILE A 483 18.30 -3.41 -17.44
CA ILE A 483 19.38 -4.28 -16.90
C ILE A 483 20.58 -3.43 -16.44
N HIS A 484 21.01 -2.46 -17.25
CA HIS A 484 22.14 -1.59 -16.92
C HIS A 484 21.88 -0.71 -15.69
N SER A 485 20.67 -0.18 -15.56
CA SER A 485 20.31 0.72 -14.47
C SER A 485 20.10 0.01 -13.14
N LEU A 486 19.61 -1.23 -13.17
CA LEU A 486 19.16 -1.95 -11.98
C LEU A 486 20.22 -2.90 -11.41
N SER A 487 21.41 -2.98 -12.00
CA SER A 487 22.52 -3.81 -11.51
C SER A 487 22.91 -3.54 -10.07
N ASP A 488 22.69 -2.30 -9.63
CA ASP A 488 23.07 -1.79 -8.31
C ASP A 488 21.87 -1.76 -7.33
N TYR A 489 20.70 -2.24 -7.78
CA TYR A 489 19.43 -2.19 -7.04
C TYR A 489 18.88 -3.60 -6.81
N GLN A 490 19.39 -4.29 -5.78
CA GLN A 490 19.13 -5.72 -5.52
C GLN A 490 17.66 -6.15 -5.35
N TYR A 491 16.77 -5.20 -5.05
CA TYR A 491 15.33 -5.41 -4.79
C TYR A 491 14.44 -4.78 -5.87
N ALA A 492 15.01 -4.38 -7.00
CA ALA A 492 14.30 -3.64 -8.04
C ALA A 492 13.42 -4.52 -8.95
N GLU A 493 13.62 -5.84 -8.91
CA GLU A 493 12.93 -6.79 -9.76
C GLU A 493 12.08 -7.74 -8.94
N ILE A 494 10.85 -7.99 -9.39
CA ILE A 494 10.06 -9.14 -8.96
C ILE A 494 10.68 -10.37 -9.62
N LYS A 495 11.30 -11.24 -8.82
CA LYS A 495 12.08 -12.40 -9.28
C LYS A 495 11.20 -13.63 -9.44
N GLU A 496 10.13 -13.48 -10.22
CA GLU A 496 9.13 -14.51 -10.50
C GLU A 496 8.43 -14.24 -11.84
N ASN A 497 7.88 -15.29 -12.45
CA ASN A 497 7.24 -15.18 -13.76
C ASN A 497 5.78 -14.71 -13.64
N ILE A 498 5.57 -13.40 -13.73
CA ILE A 498 4.23 -12.78 -13.67
C ILE A 498 3.31 -13.10 -14.86
N LEU A 499 3.79 -13.86 -15.86
CA LEU A 499 3.00 -14.31 -17.01
C LEU A 499 2.55 -15.77 -16.87
N ALA A 500 2.93 -16.45 -15.79
CA ALA A 500 2.55 -17.84 -15.56
C ALA A 500 1.07 -17.98 -15.18
N LYS A 501 0.46 -19.12 -15.52
CA LYS A 501 -0.97 -19.40 -15.31
C LYS A 501 -1.43 -19.23 -13.85
N ASN A 502 -0.61 -19.64 -12.88
CA ASN A 502 -1.00 -19.74 -11.48
C ASN A 502 -0.56 -18.51 -10.64
N ILE A 503 -0.31 -17.37 -11.28
CA ILE A 503 0.14 -16.16 -10.59
C ILE A 503 -1.02 -15.51 -9.83
N LEU A 504 -0.78 -15.22 -8.55
CA LEU A 504 -1.72 -14.45 -7.72
C LEU A 504 -1.29 -12.98 -7.76
N ALA A 505 -1.93 -12.19 -8.63
CA ALA A 505 -1.65 -10.76 -8.73
C ALA A 505 -1.95 -10.02 -7.42
N THR A 506 -2.88 -10.53 -6.61
CA THR A 506 -3.17 -10.07 -5.24
C THR A 506 -1.93 -10.01 -4.34
N ASN A 507 -0.92 -10.85 -4.55
CA ASN A 507 0.34 -10.77 -3.79
C ASN A 507 1.09 -9.45 -4.05
N MET A 508 1.11 -8.96 -5.29
CA MET A 508 1.66 -7.65 -5.63
C MET A 508 0.84 -6.53 -5.01
N LEU A 509 -0.49 -6.65 -5.05
CA LEU A 509 -1.39 -5.66 -4.45
C LEU A 509 -1.16 -5.56 -2.94
N ARG A 510 -1.16 -6.70 -2.24
CA ARG A 510 -0.92 -6.78 -0.80
C ARG A 510 0.43 -6.18 -0.41
N PHE A 511 1.49 -6.50 -1.16
CA PHE A 511 2.81 -5.91 -0.95
C PHE A 511 2.79 -4.37 -1.02
N LYS A 512 2.18 -3.79 -2.06
CA LYS A 512 2.12 -2.33 -2.18
C LYS A 512 1.28 -1.71 -1.07
N LEU A 513 0.12 -2.30 -0.81
CA LEU A 513 -0.85 -1.84 0.18
C LEU A 513 -0.31 -1.93 1.61
N SER A 514 0.56 -2.89 1.93
CA SER A 514 1.21 -2.94 3.24
C SER A 514 2.13 -1.75 3.46
N PHE A 515 2.86 -1.27 2.43
CA PHE A 515 3.65 -0.04 2.52
C PHE A 515 2.78 1.21 2.64
N PHE A 516 1.56 1.19 2.09
CA PHE A 516 0.61 2.29 2.32
C PHE A 516 0.07 2.24 3.76
N GLY A 517 0.04 1.04 4.35
CA GLY A 517 -0.39 0.75 5.70
C GLY A 517 -1.84 0.26 5.78
N ALA A 518 -2.29 -0.42 4.73
CA ALA A 518 -3.59 -1.09 4.69
C ALA A 518 -3.54 -2.44 5.43
N SER A 519 -4.63 -2.78 6.11
CA SER A 519 -4.80 -4.05 6.82
C SER A 519 -6.12 -4.74 6.41
N ARG A 520 -6.43 -5.89 7.03
CA ARG A 520 -7.67 -6.65 6.78
C ARG A 520 -7.84 -7.03 5.31
N PHE A 521 -6.81 -7.69 4.77
CA PHE A 521 -6.81 -8.16 3.39
C PHE A 521 -7.90 -9.22 3.19
N ASP A 522 -8.86 -8.90 2.33
CA ASP A 522 -10.00 -9.74 1.98
C ASP A 522 -10.06 -9.89 0.45
N PRO A 523 -9.26 -10.82 -0.13
CA PRO A 523 -9.31 -11.13 -1.55
C PRO A 523 -10.72 -11.50 -2.01
N LYS A 524 -11.05 -11.08 -3.23
CA LYS A 524 -12.33 -11.42 -3.89
C LYS A 524 -12.14 -12.20 -5.18
N SER A 525 -10.91 -12.26 -5.66
CA SER A 525 -10.40 -13.10 -6.75
C SER A 525 -8.87 -13.09 -6.69
N ASP A 526 -8.23 -13.72 -7.65
CA ASP A 526 -6.80 -13.62 -7.95
C ASP A 526 -6.34 -12.23 -8.45
N ARG A 527 -7.28 -11.34 -8.81
CA ARG A 527 -7.03 -10.04 -9.46
C ARG A 527 -7.36 -8.81 -8.62
N TRP A 528 -8.16 -8.93 -7.55
CA TRP A 528 -8.53 -7.79 -6.71
C TRP A 528 -8.88 -8.19 -5.27
N LEU A 529 -8.76 -7.24 -4.36
CA LEU A 529 -8.98 -7.44 -2.93
C LEU A 529 -9.55 -6.20 -2.24
N ARG A 530 -10.16 -6.39 -1.07
CA ARG A 530 -10.59 -5.32 -0.16
C ARG A 530 -9.60 -5.18 0.99
N VAL A 531 -9.43 -3.95 1.47
CA VAL A 531 -8.62 -3.61 2.65
C VAL A 531 -9.30 -2.51 3.47
N SER A 532 -8.74 -2.24 4.65
CA SER A 532 -9.06 -1.06 5.45
C SER A 532 -7.80 -0.25 5.76
N PHE A 533 -7.89 1.07 5.65
CA PHE A 533 -6.88 2.03 6.07
C PHE A 533 -7.25 2.63 7.43
N TYR A 534 -6.24 2.94 8.25
CA TYR A 534 -6.41 3.60 9.56
C TYR A 534 -7.32 2.87 10.55
N ASN A 535 -7.64 1.61 10.32
CA ASN A 535 -8.35 0.78 11.29
C ASN A 535 -7.54 0.71 12.59
N GLY A 536 -8.14 1.12 13.70
CA GLY A 536 -7.48 1.19 15.00
C GLY A 536 -6.69 2.48 15.23
N ALA A 537 -6.47 3.34 14.24
CA ALA A 537 -5.68 4.57 14.39
C ALA A 537 -6.44 5.63 15.21
N PRO A 538 -5.76 6.45 16.03
CA PRO A 538 -6.43 7.53 16.76
C PRO A 538 -7.02 8.57 15.79
N PHE A 539 -8.21 9.08 16.13
CA PHE A 539 -8.80 10.24 15.45
C PHE A 539 -8.06 11.52 15.83
N TYR A 540 -8.21 12.56 15.02
CA TYR A 540 -7.38 13.77 15.12
C TYR A 540 -7.48 14.44 16.50
N ASN A 541 -8.66 14.50 17.11
CA ASN A 541 -8.82 15.10 18.44
C ASN A 541 -8.22 14.24 19.58
N ASP A 542 -7.95 12.96 19.32
CA ASP A 542 -7.45 12.00 20.30
C ASP A 542 -5.98 11.63 20.10
N ILE A 543 -5.39 11.98 18.95
CA ILE A 543 -4.03 11.58 18.59
C ILE A 543 -2.99 12.41 19.34
N ASN A 544 -1.98 11.73 19.88
CA ASN A 544 -0.88 12.35 20.59
C ASN A 544 0.39 11.47 20.51
N THR A 545 1.48 11.97 21.10
CA THR A 545 2.79 11.28 21.09
C THR A 545 2.78 9.91 21.77
N ARG A 546 1.82 9.63 22.67
CA ARG A 546 1.72 8.35 23.38
C ARG A 546 1.00 7.28 22.56
N ASN A 547 -0.01 7.65 21.76
CA ASN A 547 -0.88 6.70 21.06
C ASN A 547 -0.71 6.62 19.53
N VAL A 548 0.03 7.53 18.90
CA VAL A 548 0.18 7.62 17.42
C VAL A 548 0.64 6.31 16.77
N ASP A 549 1.42 5.48 17.46
CA ASP A 549 1.89 4.18 16.97
C ASP A 549 1.19 2.97 17.62
N GLN A 550 0.26 3.15 18.56
CA GLN A 550 -0.32 2.03 19.32
C GLN A 550 -1.34 1.20 18.54
N TRP A 551 -1.64 1.52 17.28
CA TRP A 551 -2.76 0.95 16.54
C TRP A 551 -2.46 -0.20 15.58
N GLY A 552 -1.19 -0.58 15.38
CA GLY A 552 -0.87 -1.75 14.55
C GLY A 552 -1.48 -3.03 15.14
N PHE A 553 -2.08 -3.90 14.33
CA PHE A 553 -2.77 -5.13 14.77
C PHE A 553 -3.86 -4.87 15.83
N ASN A 554 -4.72 -3.86 15.63
CA ASN A 554 -5.80 -3.54 16.58
C ASN A 554 -6.83 -4.68 16.71
N SER A 555 -7.21 -5.03 17.94
CA SER A 555 -8.25 -6.03 18.28
C SER A 555 -9.34 -5.43 19.18
N ILE A 556 -10.54 -6.02 19.20
CA ILE A 556 -11.69 -5.62 20.03
C ILE A 556 -11.38 -5.82 21.50
N LYS A 557 -10.86 -7.00 21.85
CA LYS A 557 -10.63 -7.35 23.26
C LYS A 557 -9.40 -6.60 23.79
N PRO A 558 -9.48 -6.00 25.01
CA PRO A 558 -8.34 -5.41 25.67
C PRO A 558 -7.16 -6.38 25.79
N TYR A 559 -5.96 -5.83 25.88
CA TYR A 559 -4.73 -6.58 26.07
C TYR A 559 -4.50 -6.79 27.57
N ASN A 560 -5.20 -7.75 28.17
CA ASN A 560 -4.92 -8.19 29.54
C ASN A 560 -3.51 -8.76 29.65
#